data_AF-A0A0D7B4A1-F1
#
_entry.id   AF-A0A0D7B4A1-F1
#
_cell.length_a   1.000
_cell.length_b   1.000
_cell.length_c   1.000
_cell.angle_alpha   90.00
_cell.angle_beta   90.00
_cell.angle_gamma   90.00
#
_symmetry.space_group_name_H-M   'P 1'
#
loop_
_entity.id
_entity.type
_entity.pdbx_description
1 polymer ?
#
loop_
_entity_poly.entity_id
_entity_poly.type
_entity_poly.pdbx_seq_one_letter_code
_entity_poly.pdbx_strand_id
1 'polypeptide(L)'
;MFERLHIEYAKKGWRASNRRDEFPQMTRWVIRQETVHAFERFLRWVTKEKAPERASKGKKPIAAGLSVPQSLAQKGFQSIKLPNAPTAPSKGLHVVAHQHNIPSFPEHLAEYLSRIEKKKARTPQLYKAAKDLPFARIDVYHSFRLELEGLNDDDGEQDWVKASPLDGGRYDTVVVLDGDEADMVSLNGTRIGRVHLIFTLPRTMRIGSNDMPLPVYWPNACPLAYITWYTKPSQNAAAKASHNMVSVSKEMFQGAPRWSIIPLSNIRQSCMLVPDFKKTNSRIWDTDKCVLDTCTHFYINNWLSLYSY
;
A
#
# COMPACT_ATOMS: atom_id res chain seq x y z
N MET A 1 -26.02 22.15 12.93
CA MET A 1 -25.46 20.78 12.79
C MET A 1 -26.16 19.78 13.73
N PHE A 2 -27.49 19.84 13.88
CA PHE A 2 -28.27 18.88 14.69
C PHE A 2 -29.37 18.16 13.87
N GLU A 3 -29.81 18.72 12.74
CA GLU A 3 -30.87 18.14 11.91
C GLU A 3 -30.51 16.80 11.27
N ARG A 4 -29.23 16.58 10.88
CA ARG A 4 -28.81 15.31 10.26
C ARG A 4 -28.69 14.16 11.26
N LEU A 5 -28.48 14.47 12.54
CA LEU A 5 -28.31 13.47 13.58
C LEU A 5 -29.64 12.75 13.87
N HIS A 6 -30.75 13.48 13.91
CA HIS A 6 -32.08 12.91 14.15
C HIS A 6 -32.52 12.01 12.99
N ILE A 7 -32.11 12.33 11.76
CA ILE A 7 -32.40 11.52 10.55
C ILE A 7 -31.68 10.17 10.61
N GLU A 8 -30.41 10.15 11.00
CA GLU A 8 -29.63 8.90 11.08
C GLU A 8 -30.11 7.99 12.22
N TYR A 9 -30.38 8.54 13.41
CA TYR A 9 -30.90 7.73 14.52
C TYR A 9 -32.30 7.17 14.24
N ALA A 10 -33.15 7.94 13.54
CA ALA A 10 -34.46 7.44 13.12
C ALA A 10 -34.33 6.34 12.05
N LYS A 11 -33.50 6.53 11.02
CA LYS A 11 -33.32 5.54 9.94
C LYS A 11 -32.65 4.26 10.41
N LYS A 12 -31.61 4.36 11.24
CA LYS A 12 -30.89 3.19 11.77
C LYS A 12 -31.74 2.44 12.81
N GLY A 13 -32.45 3.16 13.68
CA GLY A 13 -33.40 2.56 14.61
C GLY A 13 -34.55 1.84 13.90
N TRP A 14 -35.07 2.43 12.82
CA TRP A 14 -36.11 1.80 12.00
C TRP A 14 -35.62 0.51 11.32
N ARG A 15 -34.40 0.52 10.76
CA ARG A 15 -33.82 -0.69 10.13
C ARG A 15 -33.55 -1.81 11.13
N ALA A 16 -33.23 -1.47 12.37
CA ALA A 16 -32.97 -2.44 13.44
C ALA A 16 -34.25 -2.97 14.13
N SER A 17 -35.42 -2.41 13.80
CA SER A 17 -36.71 -2.80 14.34
C SER A 17 -37.39 -3.86 13.46
N ASN A 18 -38.31 -4.63 14.05
CA ASN A 18 -39.16 -5.57 13.30
C ASN A 18 -40.35 -4.87 12.61
N ARG A 19 -40.34 -3.52 12.55
CA ARG A 19 -41.30 -2.65 11.84
C ARG A 19 -42.76 -2.82 12.25
N ARG A 20 -42.98 -3.28 13.49
CA ARG A 20 -44.29 -3.41 14.12
C ARG A 20 -44.22 -2.78 15.49
N ASP A 21 -44.99 -1.73 15.74
CA ASP A 21 -44.90 -0.90 16.96
C ASP A 21 -43.46 -0.37 17.16
N GLU A 22 -43.03 0.39 16.16
CA GLU A 22 -41.65 0.83 15.95
C GLU A 22 -41.17 1.82 16.99
N PHE A 23 -42.04 2.69 17.52
CA PHE A 23 -41.62 3.84 18.31
C PHE A 23 -40.92 3.40 19.62
N PRO A 24 -41.48 2.48 20.43
CA PRO A 24 -40.77 1.95 21.61
C PRO A 24 -39.47 1.21 21.26
N GLN A 25 -39.41 0.55 20.10
CA GLN A 25 -38.24 -0.21 19.67
C GLN A 25 -37.10 0.70 19.22
N MET A 26 -37.43 1.75 18.46
CA MET A 26 -36.47 2.77 18.04
C MET A 26 -35.92 3.53 19.25
N THR A 27 -36.77 3.91 20.20
CA THR A 27 -36.32 4.55 21.45
C THR A 27 -35.41 3.63 22.26
N ARG A 28 -35.77 2.34 22.43
CA ARG A 28 -34.91 1.35 23.09
C ARG A 28 -33.58 1.16 22.37
N TRP A 29 -33.58 1.18 21.05
CA TRP A 29 -32.36 1.07 20.24
C TRP A 29 -31.44 2.28 20.45
N VAL A 30 -31.97 3.51 20.46
CA VAL A 30 -31.19 4.72 20.75
C VAL A 30 -30.61 4.69 22.16
N ILE A 31 -31.41 4.33 23.17
CA ILE A 31 -30.94 4.22 24.57
C ILE A 31 -29.79 3.21 24.70
N ARG A 32 -29.84 2.10 23.96
CA ARG A 32 -28.74 1.12 23.93
C ARG A 32 -27.46 1.69 23.32
N GLN A 33 -27.57 2.49 22.26
CA GLN A 33 -26.39 3.15 21.68
C GLN A 33 -25.79 4.18 22.65
N GLU A 34 -26.64 4.99 23.28
CA GLU A 34 -26.20 6.00 24.26
C GLU A 34 -25.51 5.36 25.47
N THR A 35 -26.04 4.25 25.98
CA THR A 35 -25.42 3.52 27.10
C THR A 35 -24.08 2.89 26.72
N VAL A 36 -23.95 2.30 25.52
CA VAL A 36 -22.67 1.78 25.03
C VAL A 36 -21.63 2.89 24.88
N HIS A 37 -22.00 4.04 24.29
CA HIS A 37 -21.09 5.18 24.14
C HIS A 37 -20.72 5.82 25.49
N ALA A 38 -21.65 5.89 26.44
CA ALA A 38 -21.37 6.36 27.80
C ALA A 38 -20.38 5.43 28.50
N PHE A 39 -20.55 4.11 28.37
CA PHE A 39 -19.65 3.12 28.93
C PHE A 39 -18.26 3.16 28.28
N GLU A 40 -18.19 3.32 26.96
CA GLU A 40 -16.92 3.49 26.24
C GLU A 40 -16.14 4.73 26.74
N ARG A 41 -16.84 5.85 26.95
CA ARG A 41 -16.25 7.06 27.55
C ARG A 41 -15.77 6.83 28.98
N PHE A 42 -16.55 6.10 29.78
CA PHE A 42 -16.17 5.73 31.13
C PHE A 42 -14.90 4.86 31.12
N LEU A 43 -14.81 3.84 30.26
CA LEU A 43 -13.60 3.03 30.12
C LEU A 43 -12.39 3.87 29.76
N ARG A 44 -12.52 4.78 28.78
CA ARG A 44 -11.43 5.71 28.39
C ARG A 44 -10.99 6.58 29.57
N TRP A 45 -11.93 7.11 30.35
CA TRP A 45 -11.65 7.89 31.55
C TRP A 45 -10.90 7.07 32.60
N VAL A 46 -11.37 5.86 32.93
CA VAL A 46 -10.68 4.95 33.87
C VAL A 46 -9.27 4.59 33.39
N THR A 47 -9.08 4.30 32.10
CA THR A 47 -7.73 4.02 31.55
C THR A 47 -6.81 5.24 31.61
N LYS A 48 -7.36 6.45 31.58
CA LYS A 48 -6.60 7.69 31.72
C LYS A 48 -6.22 7.97 33.18
N GLU A 49 -7.06 7.59 34.14
CA GLU A 49 -6.76 7.70 35.57
C GLU A 49 -5.78 6.62 36.07
N LYS A 50 -5.75 5.43 35.45
CA LYS A 50 -4.80 4.35 35.79
C LYS A 50 -3.39 4.56 35.27
N ALA A 51 -3.13 5.60 34.46
CA ALA A 51 -1.78 5.98 34.09
C ALA A 51 -1.14 6.72 35.28
N PRO A 52 -0.07 6.20 35.92
CA PRO A 52 0.54 6.88 37.05
C PRO A 52 1.12 8.22 36.60
N GLU A 53 0.62 9.29 37.24
CA GLU A 53 1.17 10.63 37.14
C GLU A 53 2.64 10.64 37.59
N ARG A 54 3.57 10.71 36.63
CA ARG A 54 4.86 11.37 36.83
C ARG A 54 4.85 12.72 36.12
N ALA A 55 4.47 13.72 36.91
CA ALA A 55 4.86 15.12 36.91
C ALA A 55 5.25 15.80 35.56
N SER A 56 4.46 16.82 35.19
CA SER A 56 4.87 18.20 35.52
C SER A 56 3.73 19.20 35.31
N LYS A 57 3.52 20.03 36.33
CA LYS A 57 2.61 21.18 36.35
C LYS A 57 3.23 22.32 35.54
N GLY A 58 2.41 23.01 34.73
CA GLY A 58 2.71 24.32 34.19
C GLY A 58 1.42 25.03 33.76
N LYS A 59 1.00 26.04 34.51
CA LYS A 59 -0.10 26.95 34.14
C LYS A 59 0.33 27.81 32.95
N LYS A 60 -0.63 28.06 32.05
CA LYS A 60 -0.54 28.83 30.79
C LYS A 60 -0.04 30.28 31.01
N PRO A 61 0.56 30.88 29.98
CA PRO A 61 0.20 32.23 29.58
C PRO A 61 -0.46 32.24 28.19
N ILE A 62 -1.47 33.09 28.07
CA ILE A 62 -2.07 33.53 26.80
C ILE A 62 -1.09 34.54 26.19
N ALA A 63 -0.53 34.26 25.02
CA ALA A 63 0.02 35.26 24.11
C ALA A 63 0.16 34.65 22.71
N ALA A 64 -0.28 35.41 21.71
CA ALA A 64 -0.26 35.08 20.30
C ALA A 64 1.16 34.75 19.79
N GLY A 65 1.26 33.80 18.86
CA GLY A 65 2.50 33.51 18.14
C GLY A 65 2.72 32.02 17.89
N LEU A 66 2.53 31.61 16.64
CA LEU A 66 3.21 30.52 15.93
C LEU A 66 3.77 29.37 16.78
N SER A 67 3.04 28.24 16.85
CA SER A 67 3.63 26.95 17.24
C SER A 67 2.90 25.75 16.62
N VAL A 68 3.60 25.16 15.65
CA VAL A 68 3.77 23.74 15.29
C VAL A 68 2.71 22.75 15.85
N PRO A 69 1.96 22.03 14.99
CA PRO A 69 1.10 20.95 15.44
C PRO A 69 1.94 19.81 16.04
N GLN A 70 1.67 19.49 17.30
CA GLN A 70 2.11 18.25 17.92
C GLN A 70 1.61 17.07 17.10
N SER A 71 2.55 16.21 16.71
CA SER A 71 2.37 15.03 15.87
C SER A 71 1.21 14.18 16.35
N LEU A 72 0.09 14.27 15.63
CA LEU A 72 -0.84 13.17 15.47
C LEU A 72 0.01 11.96 15.07
N ALA A 73 0.01 10.91 15.89
CA ALA A 73 0.30 9.58 15.38
C ALA A 73 -0.78 9.31 14.32
N GLN A 74 -0.47 9.67 13.08
CA GLN A 74 -1.35 9.54 11.93
C GLN A 74 -1.75 8.07 11.85
N LYS A 75 -3.03 7.79 12.12
CA LYS A 75 -3.68 6.63 11.49
C LYS A 75 -3.28 6.71 10.02
N GLY A 76 -2.64 5.65 9.51
CA GLY A 76 -2.30 5.61 8.09
C GLY A 76 -3.56 5.87 7.29
N PHE A 77 -3.51 6.88 6.41
CA PHE A 77 -4.59 7.30 5.51
C PHE A 77 -5.10 6.18 4.58
N GLN A 78 -4.44 5.01 4.62
CA GLN A 78 -4.71 3.84 3.83
C GLN A 78 -4.35 2.59 4.61
N SER A 79 -5.21 1.57 4.56
CA SER A 79 -4.92 0.24 5.11
C SER A 79 -4.75 -0.77 3.99
N ILE A 80 -3.73 -1.63 4.12
CA ILE A 80 -3.45 -2.70 3.16
C ILE A 80 -3.90 -4.01 3.76
N LYS A 81 -4.79 -4.72 3.05
CA LYS A 81 -5.24 -6.06 3.43
C LYS A 81 -4.65 -7.10 2.49
N LEU A 82 -3.98 -8.07 3.08
CA LEU A 82 -3.54 -9.28 2.39
C LEU A 82 -4.43 -10.46 2.80
N PRO A 83 -4.52 -11.50 1.95
CA PRO A 83 -5.04 -12.78 2.38
C PRO A 83 -4.33 -13.28 3.64
N ASN A 84 -5.09 -13.87 4.58
CA ASN A 84 -4.53 -14.40 5.83
C ASN A 84 -3.47 -15.49 5.59
N ALA A 85 -3.61 -16.23 4.49
CA ALA A 85 -2.65 -17.24 4.05
C ALA A 85 -2.06 -16.83 2.70
N PRO A 86 -0.74 -17.04 2.47
CA PRO A 86 -0.15 -16.82 1.16
C PRO A 86 -0.81 -17.69 0.10
N THR A 87 -0.99 -17.14 -1.09
CA THR A 87 -1.54 -17.87 -2.24
C THR A 87 -0.64 -19.05 -2.61
N ALA A 88 0.67 -18.87 -2.44
CA ALA A 88 1.68 -19.89 -2.68
C ALA A 88 2.72 -19.87 -1.55
N PRO A 89 2.53 -20.67 -0.48
CA PRO A 89 3.46 -20.73 0.65
C PRO A 89 4.77 -21.42 0.27
N SER A 90 5.87 -21.01 0.92
CA SER A 90 7.18 -21.67 0.91
C SER A 90 7.69 -22.03 -0.49
N LYS A 91 7.60 -21.09 -1.44
CA LYS A 91 8.08 -21.28 -2.81
C LYS A 91 9.56 -20.96 -2.94
N GLY A 92 10.27 -21.80 -3.70
CA GLY A 92 11.70 -21.61 -3.96
C GLY A 92 11.98 -20.37 -4.80
N LEU A 93 13.03 -19.61 -4.48
CA LEU A 93 13.34 -18.33 -5.13
C LEU A 93 13.42 -18.42 -6.66
N HIS A 94 14.12 -19.42 -7.20
CA HIS A 94 14.24 -19.62 -8.66
C HIS A 94 12.92 -20.05 -9.32
N VAL A 95 12.07 -20.80 -8.60
CA VAL A 95 10.74 -21.19 -9.11
C VAL A 95 9.85 -19.97 -9.22
N VAL A 96 9.85 -19.11 -8.19
CA VAL A 96 9.10 -17.84 -8.21
C VAL A 96 9.61 -16.94 -9.33
N ALA A 97 10.94 -16.82 -9.47
CA ALA A 97 11.58 -16.04 -10.53
C ALA A 97 11.11 -16.45 -11.93
N HIS A 98 11.07 -17.75 -12.21
CA HIS A 98 10.60 -18.28 -13.48
C HIS A 98 9.09 -18.07 -13.68
N GLN A 99 8.27 -18.39 -12.67
CA GLN A 99 6.81 -18.26 -12.76
C GLN A 99 6.36 -16.83 -12.99
N HIS A 100 7.01 -15.86 -12.33
CA HIS A 100 6.67 -14.45 -12.43
C HIS A 100 7.40 -13.70 -13.57
N ASN A 101 8.14 -14.41 -14.45
CA ASN A 101 8.93 -13.81 -15.53
C ASN A 101 9.97 -12.77 -15.05
N ILE A 102 10.59 -13.00 -13.90
CA ILE A 102 11.62 -12.15 -13.27
C ILE A 102 12.85 -12.99 -12.93
N PRO A 103 13.66 -13.41 -13.92
CA PRO A 103 14.75 -14.36 -13.73
C PRO A 103 15.82 -13.88 -12.74
N SER A 104 16.09 -12.57 -12.71
CA SER A 104 17.09 -11.96 -11.83
C SER A 104 16.58 -11.66 -10.41
N PHE A 105 15.36 -12.07 -10.06
CA PHE A 105 14.78 -11.83 -8.74
C PHE A 105 15.64 -12.33 -7.57
N PRO A 106 16.23 -13.54 -7.60
CA PRO A 106 17.04 -14.04 -6.49
C PRO A 106 18.28 -13.17 -6.23
N GLU A 107 18.94 -12.70 -7.29
CA GLU A 107 20.08 -11.79 -7.21
C GLU A 107 19.66 -10.40 -6.69
N HIS A 108 18.53 -9.89 -7.17
CA HIS A 108 17.96 -8.62 -6.71
C HIS A 108 17.58 -8.65 -5.22
N LEU A 109 17.08 -9.79 -4.73
CA LEU A 109 16.78 -9.99 -3.31
C LEU A 109 18.06 -10.01 -2.47
N ALA A 110 19.11 -10.70 -2.93
CA ALA A 110 20.42 -10.69 -2.28
C ALA A 110 21.02 -9.28 -2.21
N GLU A 111 20.91 -8.51 -3.29
CA GLU A 111 21.36 -7.11 -3.32
C GLU A 111 20.54 -6.24 -2.35
N TYR A 112 19.21 -6.39 -2.34
CA TYR A 112 18.32 -5.64 -1.44
C TYR A 112 18.66 -5.88 0.03
N LEU A 113 18.81 -7.15 0.44
CA LEU A 113 19.15 -7.50 1.82
C LEU A 113 20.55 -7.01 2.19
N SER A 114 21.52 -7.14 1.28
CA SER A 114 22.87 -6.59 1.48
C SER A 114 22.86 -5.07 1.70
N ARG A 115 21.98 -4.32 1.03
CA ARG A 115 21.83 -2.87 1.25
C ARG A 115 21.25 -2.57 2.65
N ILE A 116 20.35 -3.40 3.16
CA ILE A 116 19.81 -3.26 4.52
C ILE A 116 20.90 -3.55 5.56
N GLU A 117 21.63 -4.65 5.37
CA GLU A 117 22.77 -5.04 6.22
C GLU A 117 23.78 -3.90 6.33
N LYS A 118 24.24 -3.35 5.21
CA LYS A 118 25.17 -2.21 5.19
C LYS A 118 24.68 -0.99 5.97
N LYS A 119 23.37 -0.74 6.00
CA LYS A 119 22.78 0.44 6.62
C LYS A 119 22.52 0.26 8.12
N LYS A 120 22.16 -0.95 8.56
CA LYS A 120 21.60 -1.18 9.90
C LYS A 120 22.38 -2.17 10.76
N ALA A 121 23.15 -3.07 10.17
CA ALA A 121 23.88 -4.08 10.92
C ALA A 121 25.17 -3.49 11.51
N ARG A 122 25.54 -3.95 12.72
CA ARG A 122 26.85 -3.64 13.32
C ARG A 122 27.99 -4.31 12.56
N THR A 123 27.76 -5.55 12.13
CA THR A 123 28.69 -6.34 11.30
C THR A 123 27.91 -6.79 10.07
N PRO A 124 28.03 -6.08 8.94
CA PRO A 124 27.17 -6.31 7.79
C PRO A 124 27.54 -7.60 7.06
N GLN A 125 26.56 -8.48 6.85
CA GLN A 125 26.71 -9.65 5.99
C GLN A 125 26.33 -9.27 4.55
N LEU A 126 27.23 -9.49 3.60
CA LEU A 126 26.99 -9.18 2.18
C LEU A 126 26.71 -10.46 1.39
N TYR A 127 25.54 -10.51 0.77
CA TYR A 127 25.11 -11.60 -0.09
C TYR A 127 25.48 -11.26 -1.52
N LYS A 128 26.53 -11.90 -2.07
CA LYS A 128 27.02 -11.63 -3.43
C LYS A 128 26.20 -12.37 -4.48
N ALA A 129 25.64 -13.52 -4.10
CA ALA A 129 24.79 -14.33 -4.95
C ALA A 129 23.56 -14.84 -4.18
N ALA A 130 22.53 -15.24 -4.91
CA ALA A 130 21.30 -15.79 -4.34
C ALA A 130 21.54 -17.01 -3.44
N LYS A 131 22.55 -17.83 -3.77
CA LYS A 131 22.96 -19.00 -2.97
C LYS A 131 23.52 -18.65 -1.58
N ASP A 132 23.95 -17.41 -1.38
CA ASP A 132 24.50 -16.94 -0.11
C ASP A 132 23.38 -16.54 0.86
N LEU A 133 22.14 -16.43 0.39
CA LEU A 133 20.99 -16.11 1.23
C LEU A 133 20.78 -17.21 2.27
N PRO A 134 20.44 -16.86 3.52
CA PRO A 134 20.31 -17.84 4.59
C PRO A 134 18.93 -18.54 4.57
N PHE A 135 18.18 -18.39 3.48
CA PHE A 135 16.92 -19.05 3.18
C PHE A 135 16.77 -19.20 1.65
N ALA A 136 16.06 -20.25 1.23
CA ALA A 136 15.83 -20.54 -0.19
C ALA A 136 14.35 -20.39 -0.61
N ARG A 137 13.46 -20.06 0.34
CA ARG A 137 12.01 -20.07 0.14
C ARG A 137 11.34 -18.83 0.73
N ILE A 138 10.29 -18.37 0.07
CA ILE A 138 9.47 -17.21 0.48
C ILE A 138 7.99 -17.55 0.33
N ASP A 139 7.15 -16.80 1.03
CA ASP A 139 5.70 -16.89 0.90
C ASP A 139 5.21 -15.85 -0.11
N VAL A 140 4.42 -16.29 -1.10
CA VAL A 140 3.98 -15.45 -2.23
C VAL A 140 2.49 -15.22 -2.21
N TYR A 141 2.08 -14.00 -2.56
CA TYR A 141 0.69 -13.56 -2.68
C TYR A 141 0.43 -13.09 -4.11
N HIS A 142 -0.74 -13.40 -4.66
CA HIS A 142 -1.10 -12.97 -6.03
C HIS A 142 -1.88 -11.65 -6.07
N SER A 143 -2.31 -11.13 -4.93
CA SER A 143 -3.05 -9.87 -4.85
C SER A 143 -3.06 -9.30 -3.44
N PHE A 144 -3.24 -7.99 -3.34
CA PHE A 144 -3.58 -7.29 -2.11
C PHE A 144 -4.70 -6.29 -2.36
N ARG A 145 -5.36 -5.88 -1.28
CA ARG A 145 -6.42 -4.89 -1.28
C ARG A 145 -5.95 -3.62 -0.58
N LEU A 146 -6.25 -2.49 -1.21
CA LEU A 146 -6.12 -1.16 -0.65
C LEU A 146 -7.49 -0.72 -0.16
N GLU A 147 -7.58 -0.35 1.11
CA GLU A 147 -8.75 0.26 1.70
C GLU A 147 -8.45 1.71 2.04
N LEU A 148 -9.31 2.57 1.54
CA LEU A 148 -9.23 4.00 1.67
C LEU A 148 -10.27 4.44 2.71
N GLU A 149 -9.90 5.38 3.58
CA GLU A 149 -10.86 6.01 4.48
C GLU A 149 -11.77 6.87 3.60
N GLY A 150 -12.94 6.32 3.23
CA GLY A 150 -13.94 7.03 2.46
C GLY A 150 -14.38 8.29 3.22
N LEU A 151 -14.72 9.34 2.48
CA LEU A 151 -15.30 10.56 3.06
C LEU A 151 -16.71 10.33 3.69
N ASN A 152 -17.27 9.13 3.52
CA ASN A 152 -18.57 8.71 4.04
C ASN A 152 -18.42 7.46 4.93
N ASP A 153 -19.20 7.38 6.00
CA ASP A 153 -19.20 6.28 6.99
C ASP A 153 -19.74 4.92 6.46
N ASP A 154 -19.97 4.76 5.15
CA ASP A 154 -20.42 3.52 4.51
C ASP A 154 -19.23 2.92 3.74
N ASP A 155 -18.83 1.71 4.13
CA ASP A 155 -17.85 0.79 3.52
C ASP A 155 -16.82 1.43 2.57
N GLY A 156 -15.62 1.73 3.10
CA GLY A 156 -14.53 2.36 2.34
C GLY A 156 -14.26 1.70 0.99
N GLU A 157 -14.02 2.52 -0.04
CA GLU A 157 -13.77 2.03 -1.39
C GLU A 157 -12.51 1.14 -1.40
N GLN A 158 -12.66 0.01 -2.08
CA GLN A 158 -11.74 -1.11 -2.03
C GLN A 158 -11.10 -1.32 -3.40
N ASP A 159 -9.80 -1.02 -3.49
CA ASP A 159 -9.02 -1.14 -4.70
C ASP A 159 -8.17 -2.42 -4.67
N TRP A 160 -8.17 -3.19 -5.77
CA TRP A 160 -7.53 -4.50 -5.82
C TRP A 160 -6.35 -4.47 -6.79
N VAL A 161 -5.17 -4.82 -6.28
CA VAL A 161 -3.94 -4.88 -7.07
C VAL A 161 -3.51 -6.34 -7.19
N LYS A 162 -3.29 -6.79 -8.43
CA LYS A 162 -2.85 -8.16 -8.75
C LYS A 162 -1.41 -8.22 -9.23
N ALA A 163 -0.74 -9.28 -8.80
CA ALA A 163 0.58 -9.71 -9.27
C ALA A 163 0.59 -11.24 -9.38
N SER A 164 -0.23 -11.76 -10.29
CA SER A 164 -0.46 -13.19 -10.48
C SER A 164 0.24 -13.69 -11.74
N PRO A 165 0.98 -14.81 -11.69
CA PRO A 165 1.57 -15.42 -12.87
C PRO A 165 0.58 -16.30 -13.66
N LEU A 166 -0.64 -16.49 -13.14
CA LEU A 166 -1.68 -17.33 -13.76
C LEU A 166 -2.24 -16.68 -15.04
N ASP A 167 -2.79 -17.51 -15.93
CA ASP A 167 -3.50 -17.10 -17.15
C ASP A 167 -2.73 -16.14 -18.06
N GLY A 168 -1.42 -16.38 -18.24
CA GLY A 168 -0.55 -15.53 -19.05
C GLY A 168 0.05 -14.32 -18.29
N GLY A 169 -0.25 -14.20 -16.99
CA GLY A 169 0.32 -13.20 -16.11
C GLY A 169 -0.48 -11.90 -16.07
N ARG A 170 -0.91 -11.52 -14.87
CA ARG A 170 -1.56 -10.24 -14.58
C ARG A 170 -0.78 -9.46 -13.52
N TYR A 171 -0.19 -8.36 -13.96
CA TYR A 171 0.69 -7.51 -13.17
C TYR A 171 0.22 -6.06 -13.29
N ASP A 172 -0.52 -5.61 -12.27
CA ASP A 172 -1.16 -4.31 -12.26
C ASP A 172 -0.13 -3.19 -11.97
N THR A 173 -0.45 -1.98 -12.41
CA THR A 173 0.36 -0.78 -12.20
C THR A 173 -0.13 0.03 -11.00
N VAL A 174 0.81 0.63 -10.27
CA VAL A 174 0.55 1.32 -9.00
C VAL A 174 1.33 2.62 -8.88
N VAL A 175 0.78 3.56 -8.12
CA VAL A 175 1.49 4.77 -7.68
C VAL A 175 2.24 4.45 -6.39
N VAL A 176 3.53 4.77 -6.36
CA VAL A 176 4.44 4.50 -5.24
C VAL A 176 5.08 5.81 -4.78
N LEU A 177 5.26 5.96 -3.48
CA LEU A 177 6.07 7.05 -2.91
C LEU A 177 7.55 6.84 -3.23
N ASP A 178 8.19 7.80 -3.89
CA ASP A 178 9.59 7.77 -4.31
C ASP A 178 10.34 9.00 -3.77
N GLY A 179 10.61 8.98 -2.46
CA GLY A 179 11.42 10.00 -1.75
C GLY A 179 10.69 10.69 -0.60
N ASP A 180 11.43 11.57 0.10
CA ASP A 180 10.92 12.31 1.26
C ASP A 180 10.00 13.49 0.87
N GLU A 181 10.03 13.92 -0.40
CA GLU A 181 9.14 14.95 -0.97
C GLU A 181 7.80 14.39 -1.47
N ALA A 182 7.49 13.13 -1.20
CA ALA A 182 6.30 12.47 -1.69
C ALA A 182 5.06 12.90 -0.88
N ASP A 183 4.25 13.77 -1.47
CA ASP A 183 3.00 14.25 -0.87
C ASP A 183 1.81 13.33 -1.16
N MET A 184 0.82 13.32 -0.26
CA MET A 184 -0.36 12.43 -0.35
C MET A 184 -1.37 12.83 -1.44
N VAL A 185 -1.25 14.03 -2.02
CA VAL A 185 -2.28 14.63 -2.88
C VAL A 185 -1.80 14.88 -4.31
N SER A 186 -0.48 14.95 -4.54
CA SER A 186 0.07 15.28 -5.87
C SER A 186 0.95 14.16 -6.41
N LEU A 187 1.18 14.16 -7.72
CA LEU A 187 2.15 13.26 -8.34
C LEU A 187 3.61 13.64 -8.01
N ASN A 188 3.86 14.78 -7.34
CA ASN A 188 5.20 15.19 -6.95
C ASN A 188 5.75 14.23 -5.88
N GLY A 189 6.99 13.78 -6.09
CA GLY A 189 7.61 12.76 -5.24
C GLY A 189 6.99 11.37 -5.37
N THR A 190 6.09 11.14 -6.33
CA THR A 190 5.55 9.81 -6.63
C THR A 190 6.12 9.25 -7.92
N ARG A 191 6.06 7.93 -8.05
CA ARG A 191 6.51 7.20 -9.23
C ARG A 191 5.56 6.05 -9.55
N ILE A 192 5.44 5.75 -10.84
CA ILE A 192 4.63 4.61 -11.29
C ILE A 192 5.49 3.36 -11.35
N GLY A 193 5.00 2.29 -10.74
CA GLY A 193 5.60 0.95 -10.79
C GLY A 193 4.62 -0.09 -11.29
N ARG A 194 5.11 -1.14 -11.94
CA ARG A 194 4.34 -2.37 -12.22
C ARG A 194 4.71 -3.42 -11.19
N VAL A 195 3.72 -4.01 -10.53
CA VAL A 195 3.94 -5.01 -9.47
C VAL A 195 4.05 -6.40 -10.08
N HIS A 196 5.21 -7.04 -9.95
CA HIS A 196 5.42 -8.39 -10.49
C HIS A 196 5.32 -9.48 -9.43
N LEU A 197 5.68 -9.20 -8.18
CA LEU A 197 5.65 -10.19 -7.11
C LEU A 197 5.29 -9.52 -5.79
N ILE A 198 4.43 -10.16 -5.01
CA ILE A 198 4.13 -9.78 -3.62
C ILE A 198 4.56 -10.94 -2.73
N PHE A 199 5.37 -10.69 -1.73
CA PHE A 199 5.93 -11.75 -0.90
C PHE A 199 6.25 -11.30 0.52
N THR A 200 6.40 -12.27 1.42
CA THR A 200 6.96 -12.07 2.76
C THR A 200 8.21 -12.92 2.93
N LEU A 201 9.17 -12.40 3.71
CA LEU A 201 10.34 -13.15 4.10
C LEU A 201 9.95 -14.28 5.07
N PRO A 202 10.70 -15.40 5.09
CA PRO A 202 10.46 -16.48 6.05
C PRO A 202 10.62 -15.99 7.49
N ARG A 203 10.02 -16.67 8.47
CA ARG A 203 10.14 -16.25 9.88
C ARG A 203 11.52 -16.52 10.47
N THR A 204 12.21 -17.52 9.93
CA THR A 204 13.51 -17.99 10.39
C THR A 204 14.47 -18.10 9.22
N MET A 205 15.75 -18.03 9.54
CA MET A 205 16.86 -18.31 8.64
C MET A 205 17.72 -19.44 9.21
N ARG A 206 18.37 -20.20 8.32
CA ARG A 206 19.28 -21.27 8.70
C ARG A 206 20.69 -20.75 8.86
N ILE A 207 21.26 -20.95 10.05
CA ILE A 207 22.68 -20.71 10.32
C ILE A 207 23.27 -22.03 10.80
N GLY A 208 24.06 -22.68 9.95
CA GLY A 208 24.53 -24.04 10.18
C GLY A 208 23.35 -25.02 10.26
N SER A 209 23.24 -25.73 11.39
CA SER A 209 22.14 -26.68 11.64
C SER A 209 20.95 -26.09 12.41
N ASN A 210 21.04 -24.81 12.80
CA ASN A 210 20.04 -24.18 13.67
C ASN A 210 19.14 -23.22 12.88
N ASP A 211 17.84 -23.26 13.17
CA ASP A 211 16.88 -22.24 12.72
C ASP A 211 16.90 -21.07 13.71
N MET A 212 17.25 -19.88 13.22
CA MET A 212 17.31 -18.65 14.01
C MET A 212 16.28 -17.65 13.48
N PRO A 213 15.70 -16.79 14.35
CA PRO A 213 14.83 -15.73 13.89
C PRO A 213 15.57 -14.76 12.95
N LEU A 214 14.85 -14.19 11.98
CA LEU A 214 15.42 -13.14 11.14
C LEU A 214 15.83 -11.92 11.97
N PRO A 215 16.87 -11.16 11.53
CA PRO A 215 17.25 -9.92 12.21
C PRO A 215 16.08 -8.94 12.32
N VAL A 216 15.90 -8.32 13.49
CA VAL A 216 14.76 -7.42 13.79
C VAL A 216 14.67 -6.23 12.82
N TYR A 217 15.81 -5.80 12.28
CA TYR A 217 15.88 -4.67 11.35
C TYR A 217 15.57 -5.03 9.89
N TRP A 218 15.41 -6.32 9.58
CA TRP A 218 14.88 -6.78 8.30
C TRP A 218 13.36 -6.58 8.24
N PRO A 219 12.77 -6.45 7.04
CA PRO A 219 11.33 -6.28 6.84
C PRO A 219 10.59 -7.62 7.03
N ASN A 220 10.63 -8.19 8.23
CA ASN A 220 10.02 -9.48 8.55
C ASN A 220 8.51 -9.39 8.87
N ALA A 221 8.04 -8.25 9.37
CA ALA A 221 6.62 -8.00 9.68
C ALA A 221 5.85 -7.32 8.53
N CYS A 222 6.57 -6.79 7.53
CA CYS A 222 5.99 -6.01 6.45
C CYS A 222 6.08 -6.79 5.13
N PRO A 223 4.94 -7.05 4.47
CA PRO A 223 4.90 -7.57 3.11
C PRO A 223 5.69 -6.69 2.14
N LEU A 224 6.38 -7.33 1.20
CA LEU A 224 7.22 -6.70 0.20
C LEU A 224 6.65 -6.89 -1.20
N ALA A 225 6.90 -5.91 -2.06
CA ALA A 225 6.57 -5.96 -3.47
C ALA A 225 7.86 -5.81 -4.30
N TYR A 226 8.03 -6.69 -5.29
CA TYR A 226 8.97 -6.48 -6.38
C TYR A 226 8.28 -5.70 -7.48
N ILE A 227 8.84 -4.56 -7.84
CA ILE A 227 8.28 -3.66 -8.84
C ILE A 227 9.31 -3.31 -9.91
N THR A 228 8.82 -3.08 -11.13
CA THR A 228 9.59 -2.44 -12.21
C THR A 228 9.09 -1.02 -12.43
N TRP A 229 10.00 -0.08 -12.61
CA TRP A 229 9.70 1.33 -12.65
C TRP A 229 9.41 1.85 -14.05
N TYR A 230 8.50 2.83 -14.09
CA TYR A 230 8.41 3.78 -15.19
C TYR A 230 9.21 5.04 -14.86
N THR A 231 9.50 5.86 -15.86
CA THR A 231 10.11 7.18 -15.68
C THR A 231 9.25 8.04 -14.76
N LYS A 232 9.89 9.03 -14.10
CA LYS A 232 9.13 9.99 -13.28
C LYS A 232 8.01 10.62 -14.11
N PRO A 233 6.79 10.75 -13.57
CA PRO A 233 5.68 11.36 -14.30
C PRO A 233 6.06 12.76 -14.79
N SER A 234 5.87 13.01 -16.08
CA SER A 234 6.17 14.32 -16.68
C SER A 234 5.04 14.76 -17.60
N GLN A 235 4.81 16.07 -17.62
CA GLN A 235 3.79 16.67 -18.47
C GLN A 235 4.40 17.79 -19.29
N ASN A 236 4.37 17.64 -20.60
CA ASN A 236 4.89 18.65 -21.52
C ASN A 236 3.83 19.74 -21.77
N ALA A 237 4.27 20.95 -22.13
CA ALA A 237 3.38 22.11 -22.34
C ALA A 237 2.23 21.83 -23.35
N ALA A 238 2.52 21.11 -24.43
CA ALA A 238 1.51 20.71 -25.41
C ALA A 238 0.47 19.74 -24.84
N ALA A 239 0.87 18.79 -23.98
CA ALA A 239 -0.05 17.88 -23.31
C ALA A 239 -0.94 18.63 -22.32
N LYS A 240 -0.36 19.57 -21.55
CA LYS A 240 -1.08 20.44 -20.63
C LYS A 240 -2.16 21.27 -21.34
N ALA A 241 -1.87 21.76 -22.55
CA ALA A 241 -2.81 22.58 -23.33
C ALA A 241 -3.92 21.77 -24.02
N SER A 242 -3.72 20.48 -24.30
CA SER A 242 -4.63 19.68 -25.13
C SER A 242 -5.51 18.72 -24.32
N HIS A 243 -4.90 17.80 -23.60
CA HIS A 243 -5.61 16.70 -22.92
C HIS A 243 -5.26 16.57 -21.44
N ASN A 244 -4.34 17.37 -20.93
CA ASN A 244 -3.88 17.43 -19.54
C ASN A 244 -3.46 16.05 -18.95
N MET A 245 -3.02 15.11 -19.79
CA MET A 245 -2.56 13.79 -19.32
C MET A 245 -1.06 13.80 -19.04
N VAL A 246 -0.67 13.09 -17.99
CA VAL A 246 0.73 12.94 -17.59
C VAL A 246 1.32 11.72 -18.31
N SER A 247 2.54 11.86 -18.84
CA SER A 247 3.22 10.81 -19.58
C SER A 247 4.27 10.10 -18.74
N VAL A 248 4.41 8.80 -18.99
CA VAL A 248 5.45 7.93 -18.42
C VAL A 248 5.96 6.97 -19.49
N SER A 249 7.18 6.47 -19.32
CA SER A 249 7.77 5.46 -20.21
C SER A 249 8.47 4.39 -19.38
N LYS A 250 8.68 3.20 -19.93
CA LYS A 250 9.43 2.15 -19.23
C LYS A 250 10.84 2.65 -18.92
N GLU A 251 11.24 2.60 -17.66
CA GLU A 251 12.58 2.99 -17.29
C GLU A 251 13.53 1.80 -17.43
N MET A 252 14.54 1.96 -18.28
CA MET A 252 15.55 0.94 -18.54
C MET A 252 16.89 1.36 -17.94
N PHE A 253 17.60 0.42 -17.33
CA PHE A 253 18.96 0.58 -16.84
C PHE A 253 19.80 -0.59 -17.32
N GLN A 254 20.89 -0.31 -18.05
CA GLN A 254 21.78 -1.34 -18.62
C GLN A 254 21.05 -2.43 -19.44
N GLY A 255 20.01 -2.04 -20.18
CA GLY A 255 19.24 -2.98 -21.03
C GLY A 255 18.16 -3.79 -20.29
N ALA A 256 18.02 -3.65 -18.97
CA ALA A 256 16.96 -4.28 -18.19
C ALA A 256 15.99 -3.24 -17.59
N PRO A 257 14.72 -3.59 -17.32
CA PRO A 257 13.81 -2.70 -16.59
C PRO A 257 14.38 -2.36 -15.22
N ARG A 258 14.34 -1.07 -14.85
CA ARG A 258 14.76 -0.67 -13.51
C ARG A 258 13.81 -1.27 -12.50
N TRP A 259 14.35 -1.85 -11.43
CA TRP A 259 13.57 -2.57 -10.43
C TRP A 259 13.78 -2.01 -9.03
N SER A 260 12.88 -2.35 -8.12
CA SER A 260 13.07 -2.17 -6.67
C SER A 260 12.24 -3.19 -5.90
N ILE A 261 12.70 -3.52 -4.69
CA ILE A 261 11.92 -4.22 -3.68
C ILE A 261 11.52 -3.17 -2.63
N ILE A 262 10.22 -3.01 -2.43
CA ILE A 262 9.65 -1.99 -1.53
C ILE A 262 8.70 -2.64 -0.52
N PRO A 263 8.54 -2.06 0.67
CA PRO A 263 7.40 -2.38 1.53
C PRO A 263 6.08 -2.10 0.80
N LEU A 264 5.08 -2.97 0.97
CA LEU A 264 3.75 -2.74 0.39
C LEU A 264 3.15 -1.41 0.86
N SER A 265 3.48 -0.96 2.07
CA SER A 265 3.04 0.33 2.62
C SER A 265 3.46 1.56 1.80
N ASN A 266 4.42 1.41 0.88
CA ASN A 266 4.84 2.49 -0.01
C ASN A 266 3.92 2.64 -1.23
N ILE A 267 3.05 1.65 -1.49
CA ILE A 267 2.08 1.68 -2.58
C ILE A 267 0.84 2.46 -2.12
N ARG A 268 0.43 3.44 -2.93
CA ARG A 268 -0.67 4.37 -2.60
C ARG A 268 -1.98 4.06 -3.29
N GLN A 269 -1.94 3.52 -4.50
CA GLN A 269 -3.14 3.18 -5.25
C GLN A 269 -2.77 2.38 -6.49
N SER A 270 -3.73 1.64 -7.03
CA SER A 270 -3.66 1.21 -8.42
C SER A 270 -3.75 2.42 -9.34
N CYS A 271 -3.17 2.28 -10.52
CA CYS A 271 -3.32 3.26 -11.60
C CYS A 271 -3.42 2.53 -12.92
N MET A 272 -4.15 3.10 -13.86
CA MET A 272 -4.27 2.56 -15.21
C MET A 272 -3.37 3.36 -16.16
N LEU A 273 -2.60 2.64 -16.96
CA LEU A 273 -1.79 3.23 -18.03
C LEU A 273 -2.45 3.00 -19.38
N VAL A 274 -2.56 4.08 -20.15
CA VAL A 274 -3.06 4.07 -21.53
C VAL A 274 -1.85 4.21 -22.46
N PRO A 275 -1.67 3.35 -23.46
CA PRO A 275 -0.54 3.44 -24.38
C PRO A 275 -0.56 4.76 -25.18
N ASP A 276 0.61 5.34 -25.43
CA ASP A 276 0.73 6.45 -26.39
C ASP A 276 0.65 5.89 -27.80
N PHE A 277 -0.55 5.95 -28.40
CA PHE A 277 -0.84 5.43 -29.73
C PHE A 277 0.01 6.08 -30.83
N LYS A 278 0.55 7.28 -30.63
CA LYS A 278 1.42 7.95 -31.62
C LYS A 278 2.82 7.35 -31.66
N LYS A 279 3.28 6.81 -30.52
CA LYS A 279 4.60 6.19 -30.36
C LYS A 279 4.56 4.67 -30.39
N THR A 280 3.37 4.09 -30.48
CA THR A 280 3.15 2.65 -30.50
C THR A 280 2.92 2.19 -31.94
N ASN A 281 3.60 1.12 -32.34
CA ASN A 281 3.40 0.55 -33.67
C ASN A 281 1.99 -0.05 -33.78
N SER A 282 1.25 0.28 -34.85
CA SER A 282 -0.13 -0.16 -35.06
C SER A 282 -0.29 -1.69 -35.12
N ARG A 283 0.76 -2.42 -35.52
CA ARG A 283 0.75 -3.90 -35.57
C ARG A 283 0.64 -4.58 -34.20
N ILE A 284 0.83 -3.83 -33.11
CA ILE A 284 0.77 -4.37 -31.75
C ILE A 284 -0.68 -4.72 -31.35
N TRP A 285 -1.67 -4.04 -31.92
CA TRP A 285 -3.08 -4.20 -31.54
C TRP A 285 -3.71 -5.51 -32.00
N ASP A 286 -3.12 -6.19 -32.98
CA ASP A 286 -3.62 -7.46 -33.52
C ASP A 286 -3.07 -8.68 -32.78
N THR A 287 -2.63 -8.52 -31.52
CA THR A 287 -2.01 -9.60 -30.74
C THR A 287 -2.65 -9.74 -29.36
N ASP A 288 -2.75 -10.98 -28.87
CA ASP A 288 -3.20 -11.29 -27.49
C ASP A 288 -2.16 -10.92 -26.41
N LYS A 289 -1.11 -10.18 -26.77
CA LYS A 289 -0.03 -9.81 -25.86
C LYS A 289 -0.45 -8.64 -24.99
N CYS A 290 -0.03 -8.65 -23.73
CA CYS A 290 -0.30 -7.55 -22.81
C CYS A 290 0.30 -6.24 -23.33
N VAL A 291 -0.53 -5.20 -23.41
CA VAL A 291 -0.15 -3.84 -23.84
C VAL A 291 0.99 -3.27 -22.99
N LEU A 292 1.02 -3.60 -21.69
CA LEU A 292 2.09 -3.20 -20.79
C LEU A 292 3.43 -3.87 -21.11
N ASP A 293 3.44 -4.99 -21.84
CA ASP A 293 4.66 -5.68 -22.26
C ASP A 293 5.13 -5.22 -23.64
N THR A 294 4.21 -4.91 -24.55
CA THR A 294 4.52 -4.50 -25.93
C THR A 294 4.83 -3.02 -26.09
N CYS A 295 4.14 -2.15 -25.35
CA CYS A 295 4.29 -0.70 -25.47
C CYS A 295 5.41 -0.17 -24.56
N THR A 296 5.97 1.00 -24.92
CA THR A 296 7.07 1.64 -24.17
C THR A 296 6.66 2.96 -23.52
N HIS A 297 5.69 3.66 -24.10
CA HIS A 297 5.23 4.97 -23.67
C HIS A 297 3.74 4.91 -23.34
N PHE A 298 3.37 5.58 -22.27
CA PHE A 298 2.03 5.56 -21.72
C PHE A 298 1.64 6.93 -21.18
N TYR A 299 0.34 7.15 -21.10
CA TYR A 299 -0.31 8.21 -20.33
C TYR A 299 -0.95 7.61 -19.08
N ILE A 300 -0.86 8.33 -17.97
CA ILE A 300 -1.57 7.97 -16.74
C ILE A 300 -3.04 8.37 -16.94
N ASN A 301 -3.95 7.42 -16.70
CA ASN A 301 -5.38 7.70 -16.72
C ASN A 301 -5.78 8.42 -15.43
N ASN A 302 -6.09 9.72 -15.54
CA ASN A 302 -6.47 10.55 -14.41
C ASN A 302 -7.93 10.37 -13.96
N TRP A 303 -8.76 9.67 -14.74
CA TRP A 303 -10.20 9.53 -14.49
C TRP A 303 -10.59 8.26 -13.73
N LEU A 304 -9.64 7.34 -13.54
CA LEU A 304 -9.87 6.06 -12.86
C LEU A 304 -9.30 6.03 -11.43
N SER A 305 -8.58 7.09 -11.06
CA SER A 305 -8.00 7.25 -9.73
C SER A 305 -9.08 7.71 -8.76
N LEU A 306 -9.19 7.06 -7.60
CA LEU A 306 -10.00 7.55 -6.47
C LEU A 306 -9.56 8.95 -6.03
N TYR A 307 -8.30 9.27 -6.30
CA TYR A 307 -7.72 10.59 -6.15
C TYR A 307 -7.65 11.22 -7.54
N SER A 308 -8.69 11.92 -7.98
CA SER A 308 -8.56 12.77 -9.17
C SER A 308 -7.34 13.69 -9.00
N TYR A 309 -6.34 13.52 -9.87
CA TYR A 309 -5.03 14.18 -9.79
C TYR A 309 -5.09 15.68 -10.08
#